data_AF-A0A7S0YLV2-F1
#
_entry.id   AF-A0A7S0YLV2-F1
#
_cell.length_a   1.000
_cell.length_b   1.000
_cell.length_c   1.000
_cell.angle_alpha   90.00
_cell.angle_beta   90.00
_cell.angle_gamma   90.00
#
_symmetry.space_group_name_H-M   'P 1'
#
loop_
_entity.id
_entity.type
_entity.pdbx_description
1 polymer ?
#
loop_
_entity_poly.entity_id
_entity_poly.type
_entity_poly.pdbx_seq_one_letter_code
_entity_poly.pdbx_strand_id
1 'polypeptide(L)'
;GRAADGTLLRDMWQSDDGREWVASSTAPGWSGRYRFGVANVNNKIWILGGIMAGAGGAPVVSNEVWSLRPDGSGWDQIIGSSNGLSNASNATASNASSQQAPGGGAEAPL
;
A
#
# COMPACT_ATOMS: atom_id res chain seq x y z
N GLY A 1 -9.03 -12.45 -4.73
CA GLY A 1 -10.11 -13.46 -4.87
C GLY A 1 -9.53 -14.82 -5.22
N ARG A 2 -10.32 -15.75 -5.77
CA ARG A 2 -9.85 -17.04 -6.34
C ARG A 2 -10.30 -17.15 -7.79
N ALA A 3 -9.40 -17.58 -8.67
CA ALA A 3 -9.74 -18.01 -10.02
C ALA A 3 -10.36 -19.42 -10.03
N ALA A 4 -10.87 -19.83 -11.19
CA ALA A 4 -11.53 -21.13 -11.38
C ALA A 4 -10.60 -22.33 -11.13
N ASP A 5 -9.30 -22.16 -11.36
CA ASP A 5 -8.25 -23.14 -11.09
C ASP A 5 -7.77 -23.15 -9.61
N GLY A 6 -8.38 -22.33 -8.76
CA GLY A 6 -8.02 -22.18 -7.35
C GLY A 6 -6.89 -21.18 -7.08
N THR A 7 -6.27 -20.60 -8.11
CA THR A 7 -5.21 -19.59 -7.98
C THR A 7 -5.71 -18.39 -7.19
N LEU A 8 -4.95 -17.97 -6.18
CA LEU A 8 -5.25 -16.74 -5.45
C LEU A 8 -4.91 -15.54 -6.31
N LEU A 9 -5.88 -14.64 -6.47
CA LEU A 9 -5.74 -13.45 -7.28
C LEU A 9 -5.26 -12.26 -6.43
N ARG A 10 -4.48 -11.40 -7.08
CA ARG A 10 -4.09 -10.05 -6.64
C ARG A 10 -4.64 -8.99 -7.60
N ASP A 11 -5.73 -9.31 -8.27
CA ASP A 11 -6.38 -8.41 -9.19
C ASP A 11 -7.00 -7.23 -8.46
N MET A 12 -7.03 -6.09 -9.13
CA MET A 12 -7.57 -4.85 -8.60
C MET A 12 -8.44 -4.20 -9.65
N TRP A 13 -9.59 -3.73 -9.22
CA TRP A 13 -10.61 -3.15 -10.07
C TRP A 13 -11.03 -1.82 -9.48
N GLN A 14 -11.25 -0.83 -10.34
CA GLN A 14 -11.66 0.51 -9.95
C GLN A 14 -12.86 0.96 -10.78
N SER A 15 -13.65 1.85 -10.19
CA SER A 15 -14.84 2.42 -10.81
C SER A 15 -15.05 3.82 -10.26
N ASP A 16 -15.38 4.76 -11.15
CA ASP A 16 -15.71 6.13 -10.76
C ASP A 16 -17.20 6.29 -10.39
N ASP A 17 -18.05 5.36 -10.84
CA ASP A 17 -19.51 5.42 -10.69
C ASP A 17 -20.13 4.20 -9.97
N GLY A 18 -19.31 3.20 -9.66
CA GLY A 18 -19.71 1.92 -9.05
C GLY A 18 -20.43 0.96 -10.00
N ARG A 19 -20.62 1.31 -11.27
CA ARG A 19 -21.34 0.49 -12.27
C ARG A 19 -20.40 -0.10 -13.29
N GLU A 20 -19.49 0.72 -13.83
CA GLU A 20 -18.48 0.27 -14.78
C GLU A 20 -17.16 0.07 -14.05
N TRP A 21 -16.61 -1.14 -14.17
CA TRP A 21 -15.38 -1.53 -13.48
C TRP A 21 -14.30 -1.79 -14.50
N VAL A 22 -13.16 -1.11 -14.33
CA VAL A 22 -11.96 -1.32 -15.15
C VAL A 22 -10.87 -1.95 -14.30
N ALA A 23 -10.06 -2.80 -14.94
CA ALA A 23 -8.86 -3.31 -14.30
C ALA A 23 -7.94 -2.14 -13.96
N SER A 24 -7.47 -2.08 -12.72
CA SER A 24 -6.55 -1.03 -12.32
C SER A 24 -5.19 -1.25 -12.98
N SER A 25 -4.60 -0.19 -13.52
CA SER A 25 -3.25 -0.19 -14.09
C SER A 25 -2.16 -0.36 -13.03
N THR A 26 -2.50 -0.11 -11.76
CA THR A 26 -1.57 -0.14 -10.64
C THR A 26 -1.47 -1.57 -10.10
N ALA A 27 -0.43 -2.28 -10.54
CA ALA A 27 -0.16 -3.64 -10.06
C ALA A 27 0.17 -3.62 -8.56
N PRO A 28 -0.55 -4.39 -7.73
CA PRO A 28 -0.25 -4.44 -6.31
C PRO A 28 1.05 -5.19 -6.02
N GLY A 29 1.80 -4.69 -5.04
CA GLY A 29 3.08 -5.27 -4.60
C GLY A 29 2.95 -6.58 -3.82
N TRP A 30 1.73 -7.00 -3.48
CA TRP A 30 1.47 -8.21 -2.70
C TRP A 30 1.15 -9.45 -3.54
N SER A 31 1.31 -10.61 -2.92
CA SER A 31 0.86 -11.90 -3.45
C SER A 31 -0.66 -12.05 -3.42
N GLY A 32 -1.19 -12.89 -4.32
CA GLY A 32 -2.61 -13.23 -4.35
C GLY A 32 -3.12 -13.71 -3.00
N ARG A 33 -4.25 -13.13 -2.56
CA ARG A 33 -4.78 -13.35 -1.21
C ARG A 33 -6.30 -13.30 -1.14
N TYR A 34 -6.82 -13.84 -0.04
CA TYR A 34 -8.23 -13.80 0.33
C TYR A 34 -8.38 -13.58 1.84
N ARG A 35 -9.60 -13.27 2.31
CA ARG A 35 -9.88 -12.98 3.74
C ARG A 35 -8.97 -11.88 4.32
N PHE A 36 -8.61 -10.89 3.51
CA PHE A 36 -7.91 -9.68 3.94
C PHE A 36 -8.92 -8.62 4.40
N GLY A 37 -8.47 -7.70 5.25
CA GLY A 37 -9.23 -6.50 5.60
C GLY A 37 -8.97 -5.36 4.61
N VAL A 38 -9.98 -4.52 4.40
CA VAL A 38 -9.87 -3.27 3.63
C VAL A 38 -10.44 -2.13 4.46
N ALA A 39 -9.75 -0.99 4.47
CA ALA A 39 -10.25 0.21 5.12
C ALA A 39 -9.92 1.47 4.30
N ASN A 40 -10.81 2.46 4.37
CA ASN A 40 -10.52 3.83 3.95
C ASN A 40 -10.23 4.65 5.22
N VAL A 41 -9.00 5.14 5.36
CA VAL A 41 -8.58 5.95 6.50
C VAL A 41 -7.69 7.07 6.00
N ASN A 42 -7.99 8.31 6.40
CA ASN A 42 -7.26 9.52 6.00
C ASN A 42 -7.09 9.64 4.47
N ASN A 43 -8.17 9.38 3.73
CA ASN A 43 -8.20 9.43 2.28
C ASN A 43 -7.19 8.49 1.59
N LYS A 44 -6.85 7.37 2.26
CA LYS A 44 -6.03 6.29 1.71
C LYS A 44 -6.75 4.96 1.85
N ILE A 45 -6.53 4.08 0.89
CA ILE A 45 -6.95 2.68 0.97
C ILE A 45 -5.87 1.86 1.65
N TRP A 46 -6.29 1.03 2.60
CA TRP A 46 -5.44 0.14 3.38
C TRP A 46 -5.86 -1.30 3.15
N ILE A 47 -4.88 -2.18 2.92
CA ILE A 47 -5.05 -3.63 2.86
C ILE A 47 -4.34 -4.25 4.06
N LEU A 48 -5.07 -5.08 4.82
CA LEU A 48 -4.63 -5.62 6.09
C LEU A 48 -4.62 -7.15 6.04
N GLY A 49 -3.43 -7.74 6.17
CA GLY A 49 -3.21 -9.17 6.29
C GLY A 49 -3.83 -10.00 5.17
N GLY A 50 -4.43 -11.13 5.56
CA GLY A 50 -5.10 -12.08 4.68
C GLY A 50 -4.40 -13.44 4.61
N ILE A 51 -4.95 -14.33 3.79
CA ILE A 51 -4.41 -15.66 3.58
C ILE A 51 -3.85 -15.75 2.16
N MET A 52 -2.58 -16.15 2.09
CA MET A 52 -1.79 -16.35 0.88
C MET A 52 -1.62 -17.85 0.61
N ALA A 53 -1.15 -18.19 -0.59
CA ALA A 53 -0.68 -19.53 -0.89
C ALA A 53 0.77 -19.67 -0.40
N GLY A 54 1.02 -20.66 0.45
CA GLY A 54 2.35 -21.08 0.86
C GLY A 54 2.90 -22.20 -0.03
N ALA A 55 4.10 -22.67 0.33
CA ALA A 55 4.71 -23.82 -0.32
C ALA A 55 3.78 -25.04 -0.30
N GLY A 56 3.68 -25.74 -1.43
CA GLY A 56 2.80 -26.90 -1.57
C GLY A 56 1.30 -26.59 -1.53
N GLY A 57 0.89 -25.32 -1.64
CA GLY A 57 -0.52 -24.91 -1.65
C GLY A 57 -1.15 -24.76 -0.26
N ALA A 58 -0.38 -24.96 0.81
CA ALA A 58 -0.87 -24.74 2.17
C ALA A 58 -1.18 -23.25 2.42
N PRO A 59 -2.27 -22.89 3.12
CA PRO A 59 -2.58 -21.50 3.43
C PRO A 59 -1.56 -20.89 4.39
N VAL A 60 -1.06 -19.69 4.08
CA VAL A 60 -0.18 -18.89 4.95
C VAL A 60 -0.92 -17.63 5.37
N VAL A 61 -1.00 -17.39 6.68
CA VAL A 61 -1.58 -16.15 7.21
C VAL A 61 -0.53 -15.05 7.12
N SER A 62 -0.90 -13.93 6.50
CA SER A 62 -0.10 -12.72 6.37
C SER A 62 -0.52 -11.70 7.41
N ASN A 63 0.46 -11.03 8.00
CA ASN A 63 0.28 -9.83 8.83
C ASN A 63 0.69 -8.55 8.07
N GLU A 64 0.95 -8.65 6.77
CA GLU A 64 1.40 -7.50 5.99
C GLU A 64 0.34 -6.39 5.95
N VAL A 65 0.81 -5.15 5.95
CA VAL A 65 -0.03 -3.97 5.78
C VAL A 65 0.46 -3.17 4.59
N TRP A 66 -0.47 -2.82 3.72
CA TRP A 66 -0.22 -2.06 2.50
C TRP A 66 -1.13 -0.85 2.42
N SER A 67 -0.62 0.28 1.89
CA SER A 67 -1.43 1.47 1.65
C SER A 67 -1.24 2.00 0.24
N LEU A 68 -2.32 2.47 -0.40
CA LEU A 68 -2.25 3.11 -1.71
C LEU A 68 -1.53 4.46 -1.57
N ARG A 69 -0.62 4.74 -2.51
CA ARG A 69 0.05 6.03 -2.59
C ARG A 69 -0.96 7.14 -2.90
N PRO A 70 -0.77 8.37 -2.37
CA PRO A 70 -1.71 9.48 -2.62
C PRO A 70 -1.92 9.81 -4.10
N ASP A 71 -0.91 9.56 -4.94
CA ASP A 71 -0.94 9.81 -6.39
C ASP A 71 -1.57 8.65 -7.19
N GLY A 72 -2.00 7.57 -6.53
CA GLY A 72 -2.54 6.37 -7.17
C GLY A 72 -1.50 5.55 -7.96
N SER A 73 -0.22 5.92 -7.94
CA SER A 73 0.83 5.31 -8.77
C SER A 73 1.24 3.90 -8.31
N GLY A 74 0.89 3.54 -7.08
CA GLY A 74 1.42 2.33 -6.45
C GLY A 74 0.92 2.10 -5.04
N TRP A 75 1.47 1.06 -4.44
CA TRP A 75 1.20 0.65 -3.07
C TRP A 75 2.52 0.63 -2.29
N ASP A 76 2.49 1.16 -1.07
CA ASP A 76 3.62 1.07 -0.14
C ASP A 76 3.38 -0.05 0.86
N GLN A 77 4.40 -0.89 1.07
CA GLN A 77 4.41 -1.86 2.16
C GLN A 77 4.77 -1.14 3.46
N ILE A 78 3.81 -1.08 4.38
CA ILE A 78 3.96 -0.44 5.69
C ILE A 78 4.46 -1.45 6.72
N ILE A 79 3.92 -2.67 6.67
CA ILE A 79 4.39 -3.79 7.49
C ILE A 79 4.69 -4.96 6.55
N GLY A 80 5.93 -5.43 6.55
CA GLY A 80 6.35 -6.64 5.84
C GLY A 80 6.17 -7.91 6.67
N SER A 81 6.15 -9.07 6.01
CA SER A 81 6.12 -10.36 6.68
C SER A 81 7.44 -10.58 7.44
N SER A 82 7.44 -10.30 8.74
CA SER A 82 8.62 -10.47 9.58
C SER A 82 8.73 -11.91 10.08
N ASN A 83 9.77 -12.63 9.65
CA ASN A 83 10.41 -13.65 10.49
C ASN A 83 11.59 -13.03 11.27
N GLY A 84 11.42 -11.79 11.77
CA GLY A 84 12.43 -11.07 12.54
C GLY A 84 12.60 -9.62 12.08
N LEU A 85 12.14 -8.70 12.92
CA LEU A 85 12.51 -7.28 13.06
C LEU A 85 13.36 -6.64 11.93
N SER A 86 12.74 -5.75 11.13
CA SER A 86 13.39 -4.51 10.69
C SER A 86 12.35 -3.42 10.32
N ASN A 87 11.91 -2.70 11.35
CA ASN A 87 11.49 -1.30 11.20
C ASN A 87 12.78 -0.46 11.23
N ALA A 88 13.30 -0.04 10.07
CA ALA A 88 14.32 1.01 10.04
C ALA A 88 14.41 1.85 8.75
N SER A 89 13.69 1.54 7.67
CA SER A 89 13.94 2.26 6.38
C SER A 89 12.72 2.79 5.62
N ASN A 90 11.48 2.65 6.10
CA ASN A 90 10.32 3.27 5.43
C ASN A 90 9.64 4.40 6.21
N ALA A 91 10.26 4.88 7.30
CA ALA A 91 9.92 6.16 7.92
C ALA A 91 10.47 7.32 7.06
N THR A 92 9.92 7.53 5.87
CA THR A 92 10.11 8.78 5.13
C THR A 92 8.81 9.16 4.42
N ALA A 93 7.77 9.37 5.23
CA ALA A 93 6.62 10.16 4.83
C ALA A 93 6.34 11.21 5.92
N SER A 94 7.32 12.07 6.18
CA SER A 94 7.05 13.35 6.83
C SER A 94 7.19 14.45 5.79
N ASN A 95 6.05 14.99 5.37
CA ASN A 95 5.94 16.30 4.75
C ASN A 95 6.85 17.32 5.47
N ALA A 96 7.97 17.70 4.86
CA ALA A 96 8.65 18.94 5.20
C ALA A 96 7.97 20.08 4.42
N SER A 97 6.71 20.35 4.74
CA SER A 97 5.99 21.50 4.19
C SER A 97 5.00 22.05 5.20
N SER A 98 5.54 22.55 6.32
CA SER A 98 5.02 23.72 7.04
C SER A 98 5.88 24.02 8.27
N GLN A 99 6.90 24.87 8.13
CA GLN A 99 7.32 25.78 9.22
C GLN A 99 7.77 27.13 8.63
N GLN A 100 6.88 28.11 8.80
CA GLN A 100 7.07 29.57 8.93
C GLN A 100 8.07 30.33 8.02
N ALA A 101 7.51 31.24 7.20
CA ALA A 101 8.06 32.60 7.05
C ALA A 101 7.73 33.42 8.33
N PRO A 102 8.40 34.53 8.70
CA PRO A 102 9.18 35.45 7.85
C PRO A 102 10.52 35.96 8.44
N GLY A 103 11.32 36.64 7.60
CA GLY A 103 12.06 37.84 8.05
C GLY A 103 13.60 37.81 7.93
N GLY A 104 14.13 38.94 7.46
CA GLY A 104 15.45 39.44 7.83
C GLY A 104 16.56 39.16 6.81
N GLY A 105 17.00 40.20 6.12
CA GLY A 105 18.07 40.14 5.12
C GLY A 105 19.49 40.21 5.69
N ALA A 106 20.45 40.10 4.77
CA ALA A 106 21.80 40.69 4.75
C ALA A 106 22.50 40.13 3.50
N GLU A 107 22.64 40.95 2.46
CA GLU A 107 23.92 41.55 2.04
C GLU A 107 24.94 40.55 1.47
N ALA A 108 25.20 40.70 0.17
CA ALA A 108 26.33 40.10 -0.52
C ALA A 108 27.56 41.00 -0.39
N PRO A 109 28.77 40.46 -0.14
CA PRO A 109 29.99 41.17 -0.43
C PRO A 109 30.50 40.82 -1.84
N LEU A 110 31.24 41.79 -2.39
CA LEU A 110 31.83 41.88 -3.73
C LEU A 110 32.65 40.66 -4.17
#